data_AF-A0A286DYW3-F1
#
_entry.id   AF-A0A286DYW3-F1
#
_cell.length_a   1.000
_cell.length_b   1.000
_cell.length_c   1.000
_cell.angle_alpha   90.00
_cell.angle_beta   90.00
_cell.angle_gamma   90.00
#
_symmetry.space_group_name_H-M   'P 1'
#
loop_
_entity.id
_entity.type
_entity.pdbx_description
1 polymer ?
#
loop_
_entity_poly.entity_id
_entity_poly.type
_entity_poly.pdbx_seq_one_letter_code
_entity_poly.pdbx_strand_id
1 'polypeptide(L)'
;MLGIGPLITLACLSSLVVLAAPGGTAAVTAAIAAAAAQLYLLIWRAKRWRDPARGVELRSAWLTPLLMALIIVSTDWSWALPLVGPAAALFGAMAAINTYALDGTALWQLLTTPGALKADVRGRMVAWALLFGLPSIALAAMLWAVTGSRWGGAAVGGAIAATAAGSAGAPLLALVMPAVGTDARDRIYPGQRAGDPTGGQMTIFPVVLLAALLPGVIGGSWWGSVLAAVLLAAVVLGVSPALTVRLLQQRGTGLLEAMTSRDTAALRSAARTRGPLTRPRGTRSHHGLGGTS
;
A
#
# COMPACT_ATOMS: atom_id res chain seq x y z
N MET A 1 26.03 -10.28 -11.13
CA MET A 1 25.84 -10.99 -9.85
C MET A 1 24.35 -11.20 -9.59
N LEU A 2 23.86 -12.44 -9.75
CA LEU A 2 22.57 -12.81 -9.15
C LEU A 2 22.78 -12.76 -7.63
N GLY A 3 21.94 -12.03 -6.90
CA GLY A 3 21.98 -12.08 -5.44
C GLY A 3 21.72 -13.52 -4.97
N ILE A 4 22.33 -13.91 -3.85
CA ILE A 4 22.15 -15.22 -3.22
C ILE A 4 20.66 -15.46 -2.86
N GLY A 5 19.91 -14.40 -2.56
CA GLY A 5 18.47 -14.45 -2.22
C GLY A 5 17.61 -15.17 -3.27
N PRO A 6 17.60 -14.73 -4.55
CA PRO A 6 16.89 -15.42 -5.64
C PRO A 6 17.19 -16.91 -5.77
N LEU A 7 18.45 -17.33 -5.53
CA LEU A 7 18.85 -18.74 -5.62
C LEU A 7 18.29 -19.55 -4.45
N ILE A 8 18.27 -19.00 -3.24
CA ILE A 8 17.63 -19.63 -2.08
C ILE A 8 16.12 -19.73 -2.29
N THR A 9 15.48 -18.68 -2.84
CA THR A 9 14.04 -18.73 -3.13
C THR A 9 13.71 -19.78 -4.18
N LEU A 10 14.51 -19.88 -5.25
CA LEU A 10 14.38 -20.92 -6.27
C LEU A 10 14.60 -22.31 -5.70
N ALA A 11 15.60 -22.50 -4.83
CA ALA A 11 15.87 -23.78 -4.19
C ALA A 11 14.73 -24.21 -3.25
N CYS A 12 14.21 -23.29 -2.41
CA CYS A 12 13.06 -23.55 -1.56
C CYS A 12 11.79 -23.86 -2.38
N LEU A 13 11.56 -23.12 -3.47
CA LEU A 13 10.46 -23.40 -4.40
C LEU A 13 10.62 -24.79 -5.02
N SER A 14 11.81 -25.17 -5.50
CA SER A 14 12.05 -26.48 -6.11
C SER A 14 11.88 -27.64 -5.12
N SER A 15 12.29 -27.47 -3.86
CA SER A 15 12.12 -28.51 -2.84
C SER A 15 10.66 -28.71 -2.44
N LEU A 16 9.82 -27.67 -2.51
CA LEU A 16 8.39 -27.76 -2.22
C LEU A 16 7.58 -28.38 -3.39
N VAL A 17 8.05 -28.26 -4.64
CA VAL A 17 7.44 -28.94 -5.80
C VAL A 17 7.51 -30.47 -5.68
N VAL A 18 8.58 -31.01 -5.07
CA VAL A 18 8.77 -32.46 -4.88
C VAL A 18 7.76 -33.06 -3.89
N LEU A 19 7.09 -32.23 -3.07
CA LEU A 19 6.17 -32.69 -2.02
C LEU A 19 4.68 -32.64 -2.42
N ALA A 20 4.31 -32.04 -3.55
CA ALA A 20 2.91 -31.83 -3.93
C ALA A 20 2.36 -32.91 -4.87
N ALA A 21 1.61 -33.86 -4.30
CA ALA A 21 0.62 -34.72 -4.96
C ALA A 21 -0.66 -34.71 -4.07
N PRO A 22 -1.92 -34.88 -4.56
CA PRO A 22 -2.44 -35.19 -5.89
C PRO A 22 -3.41 -34.10 -6.42
N GLY A 23 -3.17 -32.82 -6.13
CA GLY A 23 -3.85 -31.73 -6.82
C GLY A 23 -3.44 -31.73 -8.29
N GLY A 24 -4.40 -31.80 -9.22
CA GLY A 24 -4.16 -32.01 -10.66
C GLY A 24 -2.93 -31.25 -11.17
N THR A 25 -1.98 -32.00 -11.73
CA THR A 25 -0.64 -31.53 -12.13
C THR A 25 -0.68 -30.26 -13.00
N ALA A 26 -1.74 -30.05 -13.77
CA ALA A 26 -1.98 -28.86 -14.57
C ALA A 26 -2.22 -27.57 -13.73
N ALA A 27 -2.93 -27.67 -12.61
CA ALA A 27 -3.20 -26.53 -11.74
C ALA A 27 -1.93 -26.11 -10.98
N VAL A 28 -1.16 -27.10 -10.53
CA VAL A 28 0.11 -26.90 -9.83
C VAL A 28 1.14 -26.27 -10.77
N THR A 29 1.29 -26.81 -11.98
CA THR A 29 2.22 -26.28 -12.99
C THR A 29 1.82 -24.88 -13.47
N ALA A 30 0.53 -24.60 -13.67
CA ALA A 30 0.07 -23.26 -14.05
C ALA A 30 0.27 -22.23 -12.93
N ALA A 31 -0.01 -22.58 -11.68
CA ALA A 31 0.21 -21.70 -10.53
C ALA A 31 1.71 -21.40 -10.34
N ILE A 32 2.56 -22.42 -10.48
CA ILE A 32 4.02 -22.26 -10.38
C ILE A 32 4.55 -21.43 -11.54
N ALA A 33 4.11 -21.68 -12.77
CA ALA A 33 4.55 -20.92 -13.95
C ALA A 33 4.13 -19.46 -13.88
N ALA A 34 2.89 -19.17 -13.45
CA ALA A 34 2.40 -17.81 -13.26
C ALA A 34 3.15 -17.09 -12.13
N ALA A 35 3.33 -17.75 -10.99
CA ALA A 35 4.13 -17.23 -9.88
C ALA A 35 5.57 -16.94 -10.31
N ALA A 36 6.20 -17.85 -11.06
CA ALA A 36 7.57 -17.72 -11.54
C ALA A 36 7.72 -16.60 -12.57
N ALA A 37 6.81 -16.49 -13.54
CA ALA A 37 6.82 -15.44 -14.54
C ALA A 37 6.60 -14.05 -13.92
N GLN A 38 5.67 -13.96 -12.97
CA GLN A 38 5.38 -12.73 -12.25
C GLN A 38 6.55 -12.32 -11.36
N LEU A 39 7.12 -13.27 -10.61
CA LEU A 39 8.31 -13.06 -9.79
C LEU A 39 9.51 -12.65 -10.65
N TYR A 40 9.69 -13.25 -11.84
CA TYR A 40 10.76 -12.89 -12.77
C TYR A 40 10.65 -11.44 -13.25
N LEU A 41 9.46 -11.01 -13.67
CA LEU A 41 9.22 -9.63 -14.12
C LEU A 41 9.42 -8.60 -13.00
N LEU A 42 9.00 -8.94 -11.78
CA LEU A 42 9.16 -8.10 -10.59
C LEU A 42 10.62 -8.02 -10.15
N ILE A 43 11.36 -9.12 -10.17
CA ILE A 43 12.80 -9.14 -9.89
C ILE A 43 13.56 -8.34 -10.94
N TRP A 44 13.24 -8.48 -12.22
CA TRP A 44 13.86 -7.74 -13.30
C TRP A 44 13.61 -6.24 -13.16
N ARG A 45 12.38 -5.82 -12.86
CA ARG A 45 12.06 -4.42 -12.57
C ARG A 45 12.77 -3.94 -11.31
N ALA A 46 12.70 -4.64 -10.19
CA ALA A 46 13.35 -4.22 -8.94
C ALA A 46 14.87 -4.10 -9.08
N LYS A 47 15.51 -4.95 -9.90
CA LYS A 47 16.94 -4.86 -10.21
C LYS A 47 17.31 -3.59 -10.99
N ARG A 48 16.36 -3.00 -11.72
CA ARG A 48 16.55 -1.75 -12.47
C ARG A 48 16.45 -0.51 -11.57
N TRP A 49 15.96 -0.63 -10.34
CA TRP A 49 15.70 0.51 -9.46
C TRP A 49 16.95 0.88 -8.66
N ARG A 50 17.24 2.19 -8.59
CA ARG A 50 18.42 2.74 -7.93
C ARG A 50 18.36 2.67 -6.39
N ASP A 51 17.18 2.49 -5.81
CA ASP A 51 17.01 2.46 -4.34
C ASP A 51 16.94 1.01 -3.83
N PRO A 52 17.97 0.53 -3.10
CA PRO A 52 18.03 -0.84 -2.63
C PRO A 52 17.01 -1.13 -1.51
N ALA A 53 16.56 -0.12 -0.75
CA ALA A 53 15.56 -0.32 0.32
C ALA A 53 14.17 -0.64 -0.26
N ARG A 54 13.74 0.14 -1.27
CA ARG A 54 12.49 -0.12 -2.00
C ARG A 54 12.48 -1.49 -2.67
N GLY A 55 13.63 -1.92 -3.17
CA GLY A 55 13.77 -3.22 -3.80
C GLY A 55 13.53 -4.39 -2.84
N VAL A 56 13.92 -4.27 -1.56
CA VAL A 56 13.71 -5.32 -0.55
C VAL A 56 12.25 -5.39 -0.13
N GLU A 57 11.63 -4.25 0.18
CA GLU A 57 10.21 -4.18 0.56
C GLU A 57 9.29 -4.68 -0.55
N LEU A 58 9.58 -4.32 -1.80
CA LEU A 58 8.82 -4.79 -2.96
C LEU A 58 8.91 -6.31 -3.15
N ARG A 59 10.09 -6.89 -2.90
CA ARG A 59 10.28 -8.35 -2.99
C ARG A 59 9.58 -9.07 -1.84
N SER A 60 9.72 -8.60 -0.61
CA SER A 60 9.07 -9.22 0.55
C SER A 60 7.54 -9.16 0.43
N ALA A 61 6.99 -8.06 -0.08
CA ALA A 61 5.56 -7.90 -0.32
C ALA A 61 4.99 -8.94 -1.30
N TRP A 62 5.78 -9.36 -2.30
CA TRP A 62 5.39 -10.40 -3.26
C TRP A 62 5.71 -11.82 -2.81
N LEU A 63 6.77 -12.01 -2.03
CA LEU A 63 7.13 -13.34 -1.52
C LEU A 63 6.03 -13.90 -0.63
N THR A 64 5.45 -13.08 0.26
CA THR A 64 4.41 -13.54 1.20
C THR A 64 3.18 -14.17 0.51
N PRO A 65 2.48 -13.50 -0.42
CA PRO A 65 1.31 -14.10 -1.09
C PRO A 65 1.69 -15.29 -1.97
N LEU A 66 2.89 -15.31 -2.57
CA LEU A 66 3.35 -16.47 -3.35
C LEU A 66 3.64 -17.69 -2.48
N LEU A 67 4.27 -17.49 -1.32
CA LEU A 67 4.46 -18.54 -0.32
C LEU A 67 3.11 -19.02 0.23
N MET A 68 2.16 -18.11 0.43
CA MET A 68 0.79 -18.47 0.81
C MET A 68 0.12 -19.35 -0.26
N ALA A 69 0.25 -19.00 -1.54
CA ALA A 69 -0.26 -19.81 -2.64
C ALA A 69 0.36 -21.21 -2.63
N LEU A 70 1.67 -21.29 -2.43
CA LEU A 70 2.41 -22.55 -2.37
C LEU A 70 1.91 -23.44 -1.21
N ILE A 71 1.76 -22.87 -0.01
CA ILE A 71 1.21 -23.59 1.15
C ILE A 71 -0.21 -24.09 0.84
N ILE A 72 -1.06 -23.25 0.23
CA ILE A 72 -2.43 -23.65 -0.13
C ILE A 72 -2.42 -24.77 -1.18
N VAL A 73 -1.55 -24.71 -2.19
CA VAL A 73 -1.42 -25.78 -3.20
C VAL A 73 -0.93 -27.10 -2.58
N SER A 74 -0.02 -27.04 -1.61
CA SER A 74 0.47 -28.20 -0.88
C SER A 74 -0.55 -28.78 0.12
N THR A 75 -1.72 -28.15 0.26
CA THR A 75 -2.81 -28.61 1.12
C THR A 75 -4.07 -28.88 0.27
N ASP A 76 -5.03 -29.64 0.79
CA ASP A 76 -6.30 -29.88 0.09
C ASP A 76 -7.26 -28.66 0.13
N TRP A 77 -6.72 -27.44 0.24
CA TRP A 77 -7.46 -26.19 0.37
C TRP A 77 -7.51 -25.40 -0.93
N SER A 78 -7.58 -26.10 -2.07
CA SER A 78 -7.63 -25.49 -3.40
C SER A 78 -8.76 -24.46 -3.57
N TRP A 79 -9.85 -24.60 -2.80
CA TRP A 79 -10.95 -23.63 -2.73
C TRP A 79 -10.50 -22.22 -2.29
N ALA A 80 -9.41 -22.10 -1.54
CA ALA A 80 -8.87 -20.84 -1.02
C ALA A 80 -7.85 -20.17 -1.96
N LEU A 81 -7.37 -20.84 -3.00
CA LEU A 81 -6.34 -20.31 -3.90
C LEU A 81 -6.67 -18.93 -4.49
N PRO A 82 -7.90 -18.63 -4.92
CA PRO A 82 -8.22 -17.29 -5.44
C PRO A 82 -7.97 -16.15 -4.44
N LEU A 83 -7.99 -16.43 -3.13
CA LEU A 83 -7.75 -15.44 -2.07
C LEU A 83 -6.29 -14.93 -2.02
N VAL A 84 -5.38 -15.59 -2.74
CA VAL A 84 -4.00 -15.11 -2.93
C VAL A 84 -3.97 -13.75 -3.61
N GLY A 85 -4.89 -13.46 -4.54
CA GLY A 85 -4.96 -12.17 -5.20
C GLY A 85 -5.20 -11.02 -4.21
N PRO A 86 -6.32 -10.98 -3.47
CA PRO A 86 -6.55 -9.97 -2.43
C PRO A 86 -5.41 -9.84 -1.42
N ALA A 87 -4.81 -10.95 -0.99
CA ALA A 87 -3.65 -10.93 -0.09
C ALA A 87 -2.44 -10.24 -0.74
N ALA A 88 -2.17 -10.44 -2.03
CA ALA A 88 -1.09 -9.74 -2.73
C ALA A 88 -1.30 -8.22 -2.77
N ALA A 89 -2.54 -7.76 -3.00
CA ALA A 89 -2.87 -6.33 -2.92
C ALA A 89 -2.69 -5.78 -1.49
N LEU A 90 -3.10 -6.54 -0.48
CA LEU A 90 -2.95 -6.20 0.94
C LEU A 90 -1.49 -6.01 1.35
N PHE A 91 -0.63 -7.00 1.09
CA PHE A 91 0.80 -6.90 1.40
C PHE A 91 1.50 -5.84 0.55
N GLY A 92 1.09 -5.66 -0.71
CA GLY A 92 1.53 -4.54 -1.54
C GLY A 92 1.19 -3.18 -0.96
N ALA A 93 0.04 -3.05 -0.29
CA ALA A 93 -0.39 -1.81 0.34
C ALA A 93 0.47 -1.49 1.56
N MET A 94 0.75 -2.51 2.40
CA MET A 94 1.65 -2.40 3.55
C MET A 94 3.07 -1.96 3.16
N ALA A 95 3.57 -2.40 2.01
CA ALA A 95 4.88 -1.97 1.51
C ALA A 95 4.91 -0.53 0.97
N ALA A 96 3.75 0.05 0.64
CA ALA A 96 3.66 1.36 0.01
C ALA A 96 3.31 2.50 0.99
N ILE A 97 3.04 2.20 2.25
CA ILE A 97 2.57 3.22 3.21
C ILE A 97 3.61 4.27 3.57
N ASN A 98 4.88 4.08 3.23
CA ASN A 98 5.94 4.99 3.66
C ASN A 98 6.58 5.74 2.50
N THR A 99 5.92 5.79 1.34
CA THR A 99 6.56 6.26 0.10
C THR A 99 7.04 7.71 0.17
N TYR A 100 6.34 8.60 0.89
CA TYR A 100 6.77 10.00 1.02
C TYR A 100 7.98 10.17 1.93
N ALA A 101 8.02 9.47 3.08
CA ALA A 101 9.21 9.50 3.93
C ALA A 101 10.41 8.82 3.24
N LEU A 102 10.15 7.81 2.40
CA LEU A 102 11.17 7.21 1.55
C LEU A 102 11.67 8.15 0.45
N ASP A 103 10.94 9.18 0.04
CA ASP A 103 11.49 10.20 -0.88
C ASP A 103 12.34 11.25 -0.13
N GLY A 104 12.16 11.37 1.19
CA GLY A 104 12.95 12.25 2.02
C GLY A 104 12.80 13.73 1.63
N THR A 105 13.92 14.46 1.61
CA THR A 105 13.91 15.89 1.32
C THR A 105 13.59 16.23 -0.14
N ALA A 106 13.52 15.24 -1.04
CA ALA A 106 13.07 15.43 -2.41
C ALA A 106 11.62 15.94 -2.51
N LEU A 107 10.82 15.77 -1.44
CA LEU A 107 9.48 16.35 -1.31
C LEU A 107 9.48 17.88 -1.55
N TRP A 108 10.58 18.58 -1.26
CA TRP A 108 10.70 20.03 -1.51
C TRP A 108 10.43 20.40 -2.98
N GLN A 109 10.96 19.63 -3.94
CA GLN A 109 10.74 19.88 -5.37
C GLN A 109 9.27 19.76 -5.75
N LEU A 110 8.56 18.81 -5.13
CA LEU A 110 7.13 18.61 -5.36
C LEU A 110 6.30 19.78 -4.81
N LEU A 111 6.69 20.34 -3.66
CA LEU A 111 5.99 21.44 -3.01
C LEU A 111 6.23 22.79 -3.71
N THR A 112 7.39 22.99 -4.33
CA THR A 112 7.72 24.23 -5.04
C THR A 112 7.26 24.25 -6.49
N THR A 113 6.97 23.09 -7.09
CA THR A 113 6.52 23.00 -8.48
C THR A 113 4.99 23.12 -8.58
N PRO A 114 4.44 24.16 -9.24
CA PRO A 114 3.00 24.35 -9.35
C PRO A 114 2.34 23.19 -10.12
N GLY A 115 1.22 22.70 -9.59
CA GLY A 115 0.45 21.60 -10.20
C GLY A 115 1.06 20.20 -10.03
N ALA A 116 2.31 20.07 -9.57
CA ALA A 116 3.00 18.79 -9.48
C ALA A 116 2.37 17.83 -8.44
N LEU A 117 1.79 18.35 -7.35
CA LEU A 117 1.17 17.55 -6.29
C LEU A 117 0.08 16.59 -6.82
N LYS A 118 -0.79 17.08 -7.72
CA LYS A 118 -1.87 16.26 -8.29
C LYS A 118 -1.32 15.18 -9.21
N ALA A 119 -0.31 15.51 -10.00
CA ALA A 119 0.36 14.57 -10.89
C ALA A 119 1.12 13.49 -10.11
N ASP A 120 1.81 13.85 -9.03
CA ASP A 120 2.54 12.91 -8.16
C ASP A 120 1.60 11.93 -7.46
N VAL A 121 0.54 12.42 -6.81
CA VAL A 121 -0.42 11.55 -6.11
C VAL A 121 -1.03 10.55 -7.10
N ARG A 122 -1.49 11.01 -8.27
CA ARG A 122 -2.04 10.11 -9.30
C ARG A 122 -0.98 9.17 -9.86
N GLY A 123 0.24 9.65 -10.07
CA GLY A 123 1.37 8.86 -10.53
C GLY A 123 1.68 7.71 -9.58
N ARG A 124 1.68 7.96 -8.27
CA ARG A 124 1.86 6.92 -7.24
C ARG A 124 0.72 5.92 -7.21
N MET A 125 -0.52 6.40 -7.25
CA MET A 125 -1.69 5.53 -7.30
C MET A 125 -1.65 4.61 -8.51
N VAL A 126 -1.35 5.14 -9.70
CA VAL A 126 -1.23 4.37 -10.95
C VAL A 126 -0.04 3.43 -10.89
N ALA A 127 1.14 3.89 -10.46
CA ALA A 127 2.33 3.04 -10.33
C ALA A 127 2.07 1.87 -9.40
N TRP A 128 1.43 2.11 -8.25
CA TRP A 128 1.05 1.05 -7.32
C TRP A 128 0.01 0.11 -7.94
N ALA A 129 -1.03 0.66 -8.58
CA ALA A 129 -2.06 -0.15 -9.23
C ALA A 129 -1.48 -1.05 -10.32
N LEU A 130 -0.48 -0.59 -11.07
CA LEU A 130 0.21 -1.40 -12.08
C LEU A 130 1.16 -2.43 -11.46
N LEU A 131 1.83 -2.11 -10.35
CA LEU A 131 2.79 -3.00 -9.71
C LEU A 131 2.16 -4.10 -8.86
N PHE A 132 1.04 -3.80 -8.18
CA PHE A 132 0.38 -4.72 -7.26
C PHE A 132 -1.07 -4.98 -7.64
N GLY A 133 -1.82 -3.95 -8.02
CA GLY A 133 -3.25 -4.05 -8.25
C GLY A 133 -3.64 -4.96 -9.42
N LEU A 134 -3.22 -4.61 -10.63
CA LEU A 134 -3.52 -5.38 -11.83
C LEU A 134 -2.98 -6.82 -11.75
N PRO A 135 -1.74 -7.06 -11.27
CA PRO A 135 -1.27 -8.44 -11.09
C PRO A 135 -2.02 -9.21 -9.99
N SER A 136 -2.49 -8.53 -8.93
CA SER A 136 -3.34 -9.14 -7.88
C SER A 136 -4.69 -9.58 -8.42
N ILE A 137 -5.37 -8.73 -9.19
CA ILE A 137 -6.66 -9.02 -9.82
C ILE A 137 -6.51 -10.16 -10.83
N ALA A 138 -5.48 -10.10 -11.68
CA ALA A 138 -5.18 -11.16 -12.64
C ALA A 138 -4.90 -12.50 -11.95
N LEU A 139 -4.14 -12.49 -10.85
CA LEU A 139 -3.84 -13.69 -10.08
C LEU A 139 -5.10 -14.31 -9.45
N ALA A 140 -5.99 -13.49 -8.86
CA ALA A 140 -7.28 -13.97 -8.34
C ALA A 140 -8.13 -14.62 -9.46
N ALA A 141 -8.25 -13.95 -10.60
CA ALA A 141 -9.07 -14.42 -11.72
C ALA A 141 -8.50 -15.70 -12.34
N MET A 142 -7.18 -15.78 -12.52
CA MET A 142 -6.50 -16.96 -13.05
C MET A 142 -6.65 -18.16 -12.11
N LEU A 143 -6.36 -17.98 -10.81
CA LEU A 143 -6.51 -19.06 -9.83
C LEU A 143 -7.96 -19.50 -9.67
N TRP A 144 -8.92 -18.60 -9.84
CA TRP A 144 -10.33 -18.97 -9.90
C TRP A 144 -10.65 -19.82 -11.12
N ALA A 145 -10.22 -19.38 -12.32
CA ALA A 145 -10.46 -20.12 -13.56
C ALA A 145 -9.88 -21.55 -13.51
N VAL A 146 -8.72 -21.71 -12.86
CA VAL A 146 -8.07 -23.02 -12.69
C VAL A 146 -8.77 -23.90 -11.66
N THR A 147 -9.26 -23.33 -10.56
CA THR A 147 -9.81 -24.12 -9.44
C THR A 147 -11.32 -24.33 -9.49
N GLY A 148 -12.06 -23.51 -10.24
CA GLY A 148 -13.51 -23.50 -10.22
C GLY A 148 -14.11 -23.15 -8.85
N SER A 149 -13.34 -22.54 -7.95
CA SER A 149 -13.78 -22.29 -6.57
C SER A 149 -15.05 -21.44 -6.52
N ARG A 150 -16.02 -21.86 -5.68
CA ARG A 150 -17.25 -21.10 -5.42
C ARG A 150 -17.01 -19.68 -4.87
N TRP A 151 -15.84 -19.44 -4.29
CA TRP A 151 -15.45 -18.15 -3.73
C TRP A 151 -14.76 -17.22 -4.72
N GLY A 152 -14.54 -17.66 -5.96
CA GLY A 152 -13.72 -16.93 -6.90
C GLY A 152 -14.25 -15.55 -7.27
N GLY A 153 -15.57 -15.38 -7.39
CA GLY A 153 -16.18 -14.05 -7.59
C GLY A 153 -15.92 -13.09 -6.43
N ALA A 154 -16.04 -13.58 -5.20
CA ALA A 154 -15.72 -12.81 -3.99
C ALA A 154 -14.22 -12.50 -3.92
N ALA A 155 -13.34 -13.41 -4.34
CA ALA A 155 -11.90 -13.19 -4.39
C ALA A 155 -11.50 -12.15 -5.45
N VAL A 156 -12.09 -12.19 -6.65
CA VAL A 156 -11.83 -11.18 -7.69
C VAL A 156 -12.38 -9.81 -7.25
N GLY A 157 -13.61 -9.76 -6.73
CA GLY A 157 -14.17 -8.54 -6.15
C GLY A 157 -13.29 -8.00 -5.01
N GLY A 158 -12.84 -8.88 -4.11
CA GLY A 158 -11.92 -8.52 -3.04
C GLY A 158 -10.59 -7.98 -3.54
N ALA A 159 -10.02 -8.54 -4.61
CA ALA A 159 -8.78 -8.05 -5.21
C ALA A 159 -8.96 -6.65 -5.82
N ILE A 160 -10.09 -6.40 -6.49
CA ILE A 160 -10.44 -5.08 -7.03
C ILE A 160 -10.56 -4.05 -5.91
N ALA A 161 -11.33 -4.37 -4.86
CA ALA A 161 -11.55 -3.47 -3.74
C ALA A 161 -10.26 -3.23 -2.93
N ALA A 162 -9.48 -4.28 -2.66
CA ALA A 162 -8.18 -4.19 -2.01
C ALA A 162 -7.19 -3.34 -2.83
N THR A 163 -7.22 -3.48 -4.16
CA THR A 163 -6.41 -2.68 -5.08
C THR A 163 -6.75 -1.19 -4.98
N ALA A 164 -8.05 -0.85 -4.99
CA ALA A 164 -8.49 0.53 -4.85
C ALA A 164 -8.11 1.10 -3.47
N ALA A 165 -8.38 0.36 -2.39
CA ALA A 165 -8.04 0.75 -1.03
C ALA A 165 -6.52 0.91 -0.83
N GLY A 166 -5.71 -0.02 -1.35
CA GLY A 166 -4.25 0.02 -1.25
C GLY A 166 -3.64 1.18 -2.04
N SER A 167 -4.01 1.34 -3.32
CA SER A 167 -3.50 2.41 -4.18
C SER A 167 -3.82 3.80 -3.65
N ALA A 168 -5.04 3.99 -3.14
CA ALA A 168 -5.51 5.27 -2.61
C ALA A 168 -5.07 5.53 -1.16
N GLY A 169 -5.12 4.51 -0.32
CA GLY A 169 -4.86 4.58 1.11
C GLY A 169 -3.37 4.67 1.44
N ALA A 170 -2.49 4.02 0.66
CA ALA A 170 -1.05 4.05 0.94
C ALA A 170 -0.45 5.46 0.85
N PRO A 171 -0.68 6.27 -0.21
CA PRO A 171 -0.22 7.66 -0.23
C PRO A 171 -0.83 8.52 0.88
N LEU A 172 -2.09 8.27 1.26
CA LEU A 172 -2.76 8.98 2.34
C LEU A 172 -2.08 8.70 3.69
N LEU A 173 -1.85 7.43 4.01
CA LEU A 173 -1.18 7.02 5.24
C LEU A 173 0.29 7.43 5.26
N ALA A 174 0.96 7.46 4.10
CA ALA A 174 2.32 8.01 3.98
C ALA A 174 2.44 9.47 4.39
N LEU A 175 1.34 10.23 4.37
CA LEU A 175 1.30 11.62 4.86
C LEU A 175 0.90 11.74 6.33
N VAL A 176 0.00 10.86 6.78
CA VAL A 176 -0.56 10.95 8.15
C VAL A 176 0.35 10.27 9.17
N MET A 177 1.02 9.19 8.79
CA MET A 177 1.91 8.38 9.63
C MET A 177 3.25 8.12 8.93
N PRO A 178 4.01 9.18 8.59
CA PRO A 178 5.31 9.01 7.94
C PRO A 178 6.30 8.38 8.92
N ALA A 179 6.94 7.29 8.50
CA ALA A 179 8.08 6.74 9.22
C ALA A 179 9.34 7.42 8.69
N VAL A 180 9.70 8.52 9.33
CA VAL A 180 10.88 9.33 8.99
C VAL A 180 12.14 8.60 9.43
N GLY A 181 13.09 8.45 8.51
CA GLY A 181 14.41 7.89 8.75
C GLY A 181 15.52 8.72 8.12
N THR A 182 16.61 8.06 7.77
CA THR A 182 17.71 8.65 7.00
C THR A 182 17.21 9.10 5.63
N ASP A 183 17.62 10.31 5.24
CA ASP A 183 17.25 10.90 3.95
C ASP A 183 17.72 10.03 2.78
N ALA A 184 16.96 10.06 1.68
CA ALA A 184 17.21 9.23 0.51
C ALA A 184 18.60 9.44 -0.09
N ARG A 185 19.10 10.68 -0.06
CA ARG A 185 20.43 11.06 -0.56
C ARG A 185 21.59 10.47 0.25
N ASP A 186 21.36 10.17 1.52
CA ASP A 186 22.38 9.68 2.46
C ASP A 186 22.37 8.14 2.55
N ARG A 187 21.49 7.45 1.81
CA ARG A 187 21.33 6.00 1.88
C ARG A 187 22.32 5.26 0.97
N ILE A 188 23.18 4.46 1.59
CA ILE A 188 24.25 3.71 0.90
C ILE A 188 23.95 2.19 0.85
N TYR A 189 23.22 1.65 1.83
CA TYR A 189 22.98 0.21 1.94
C TYR A 189 21.49 -0.15 2.19
N PRO A 190 21.00 -1.27 1.64
CA PRO A 190 19.70 -1.84 1.97
C PRO A 190 19.69 -2.29 3.44
N GLY A 191 19.03 -1.52 4.30
CA GLY A 191 18.98 -1.76 5.75
C GLY A 191 19.35 -0.56 6.60
N GLN A 192 19.85 0.53 5.99
CA GLN A 192 19.96 1.80 6.72
C GLN A 192 18.56 2.30 7.12
N ARG A 193 18.44 2.78 8.37
CA ARG A 193 17.19 3.13 9.04
C ARG A 193 16.33 4.06 8.17
N ALA A 194 15.28 3.51 7.56
CA ALA A 194 14.30 4.25 6.78
C ALA A 194 13.07 4.70 7.61
N GLY A 195 13.23 4.73 8.94
CA GLY A 195 12.13 4.86 9.89
C GLY A 195 11.46 3.52 10.16
N ASP A 196 10.63 3.45 11.20
CA ASP A 196 9.81 2.28 11.51
C ASP A 196 8.37 2.47 10.99
N PRO A 197 8.00 1.83 9.87
CA PRO A 197 6.67 1.96 9.27
C PRO A 197 5.59 1.12 9.97
N THR A 198 5.92 0.36 11.02
CA THR A 198 5.02 -0.64 11.63
C THR A 198 3.65 -0.06 12.00
N GLY A 199 3.60 1.15 12.58
CA GLY A 199 2.33 1.79 12.95
C GLY A 199 1.39 2.01 11.77
N GLY A 200 1.92 2.48 10.63
CA GLY A 200 1.12 2.62 9.42
C GLY A 200 0.79 1.27 8.76
N GLN A 201 1.67 0.25 8.91
CA GLN A 201 1.45 -1.09 8.35
C GLN A 201 0.28 -1.77 9.06
N MET A 202 0.28 -1.68 10.39
CA MET A 202 -0.82 -2.16 11.24
C MET A 202 -2.11 -1.38 11.04
N THR A 203 -2.04 -0.13 10.54
CA THR A 203 -3.23 0.68 10.24
C THR A 203 -3.82 0.35 8.86
N ILE A 204 -2.97 0.21 7.82
CA ILE A 204 -3.47 -0.07 6.46
C ILE A 204 -4.02 -1.50 6.34
N PHE A 205 -3.44 -2.45 7.08
CA PHE A 205 -3.81 -3.86 7.04
C PHE A 205 -5.32 -4.08 7.26
N PRO A 206 -5.93 -3.67 8.38
CA PRO A 206 -7.36 -3.87 8.62
C PRO A 206 -8.22 -3.10 7.62
N VAL A 207 -7.79 -1.92 7.18
CA VAL A 207 -8.55 -1.11 6.20
C VAL A 207 -8.66 -1.84 4.86
N VAL A 208 -7.54 -2.32 4.34
CA VAL A 208 -7.51 -3.03 3.05
C VAL A 208 -8.14 -4.42 3.16
N LEU A 209 -7.96 -5.12 4.30
CA LEU A 209 -8.62 -6.39 4.57
C LEU A 209 -10.15 -6.23 4.60
N LEU A 210 -10.67 -5.24 5.31
CA LEU A 210 -12.11 -4.97 5.33
C LEU A 210 -12.64 -4.61 3.94
N ALA A 211 -11.91 -3.78 3.18
CA ALA A 211 -12.25 -3.47 1.81
C ALA A 211 -12.27 -4.73 0.91
N ALA A 212 -11.37 -5.68 1.13
CA ALA A 212 -11.31 -6.94 0.40
C ALA A 212 -12.49 -7.88 0.71
N LEU A 213 -12.95 -7.88 1.96
CA LEU A 213 -14.05 -8.76 2.41
C LEU A 213 -15.43 -8.22 2.04
N LEU A 214 -15.59 -6.90 2.04
CA LEU A 214 -16.88 -6.22 1.83
C LEU A 214 -17.66 -6.71 0.59
N PRO A 215 -17.03 -6.85 -0.60
CA PRO A 215 -17.75 -7.23 -1.80
C PRO A 215 -18.31 -8.65 -1.73
N GLY A 216 -17.61 -9.59 -1.09
CA GLY A 216 -18.09 -10.96 -0.89
C GLY A 216 -19.25 -11.04 0.10
N VAL A 217 -19.26 -10.19 1.12
CA VAL A 217 -20.34 -10.14 2.13
C VAL A 217 -21.62 -9.53 1.57
N ILE A 218 -21.49 -8.43 0.80
CA ILE A 218 -22.65 -7.67 0.31
C ILE A 218 -23.15 -8.21 -1.04
N GLY A 219 -22.25 -8.72 -1.88
CA GLY A 219 -22.54 -9.07 -3.27
C GLY A 219 -23.38 -10.34 -3.45
N GLY A 220 -23.29 -11.29 -2.50
CA GLY A 220 -24.01 -12.58 -2.49
C GLY A 220 -23.61 -13.53 -3.62
N SER A 221 -23.87 -13.13 -4.87
CA SER A 221 -23.43 -13.80 -6.09
C SER A 221 -22.04 -13.34 -6.54
N TRP A 222 -21.43 -14.09 -7.48
CA TRP A 222 -20.10 -13.73 -8.01
C TRP A 222 -20.12 -12.38 -8.76
N TRP A 223 -21.16 -12.12 -9.57
CA TRP A 223 -21.28 -10.87 -10.32
C TRP A 223 -21.65 -9.70 -9.40
N GLY A 224 -22.51 -9.95 -8.39
CA GLY A 224 -22.85 -8.95 -7.37
C GLY A 224 -21.63 -8.54 -6.56
N SER A 225 -20.75 -9.49 -6.23
CA SER A 225 -19.48 -9.21 -5.55
C SER A 225 -18.57 -8.33 -6.39
N VAL A 226 -18.41 -8.62 -7.68
CA VAL A 226 -17.60 -7.79 -8.58
C VAL A 226 -18.21 -6.39 -8.74
N LEU A 227 -19.52 -6.27 -8.90
CA LEU A 227 -20.20 -4.97 -9.01
C LEU A 227 -20.02 -4.13 -7.74
N ALA A 228 -20.23 -4.71 -6.56
CA ALA A 228 -20.01 -4.04 -5.29
C ALA A 228 -18.56 -3.55 -5.15
N ALA A 229 -17.58 -4.38 -5.58
CA ALA A 229 -16.18 -4.02 -5.58
C ALA A 229 -15.88 -2.84 -6.52
N VAL A 230 -16.44 -2.83 -7.73
CA VAL A 230 -16.26 -1.74 -8.71
C VAL A 230 -16.83 -0.43 -8.17
N LEU A 231 -18.02 -0.46 -7.54
CA LEU A 231 -18.62 0.72 -6.93
C LEU A 231 -17.78 1.24 -5.77
N LEU A 232 -17.33 0.36 -4.88
CA LEU A 232 -16.43 0.73 -3.77
C LEU A 232 -15.12 1.32 -4.31
N ALA A 233 -14.53 0.69 -5.33
CA ALA A 233 -13.32 1.16 -5.98
C ALA A 233 -13.51 2.56 -6.60
N ALA A 234 -14.62 2.81 -7.28
CA ALA A 234 -14.93 4.11 -7.86
C ALA A 234 -15.03 5.21 -6.80
N VAL A 235 -15.70 4.93 -5.67
CA VAL A 235 -15.81 5.89 -4.55
C VAL A 235 -14.43 6.17 -3.96
N VAL A 236 -13.67 5.14 -3.61
CA VAL A 236 -12.33 5.27 -3.01
C VAL A 236 -11.38 6.03 -3.92
N LEU A 237 -11.34 5.69 -5.21
CA LEU A 237 -10.46 6.35 -6.20
C LEU A 237 -10.93 7.76 -6.58
N GLY A 238 -12.23 8.06 -6.44
CA GLY A 238 -12.78 9.40 -6.70
C GLY A 238 -12.46 10.40 -5.59
N VAL A 239 -12.54 9.97 -4.32
CA VAL A 239 -12.40 10.85 -3.15
C VAL A 239 -10.96 10.98 -2.67
N SER A 240 -10.24 9.86 -2.56
CA SER A 240 -8.95 9.81 -1.88
C SER A 240 -7.85 10.68 -2.51
N PRO A 241 -7.65 10.74 -3.84
CA PRO A 241 -6.61 11.59 -4.42
C PRO A 241 -6.82 13.07 -4.09
N ALA A 242 -8.08 13.52 -4.08
CA ALA A 242 -8.39 14.90 -3.72
C ALA A 242 -8.08 15.18 -2.24
N LEU A 243 -8.40 14.23 -1.35
CA LEU A 243 -8.05 14.32 0.07
C LEU A 243 -6.53 14.35 0.28
N THR A 244 -5.79 13.44 -0.36
CA THR A 244 -4.33 13.37 -0.27
C THR A 244 -3.68 14.66 -0.74
N VAL A 245 -4.12 15.23 -1.88
CA VAL A 245 -3.63 16.53 -2.36
C VAL A 245 -3.91 17.66 -1.37
N ARG A 246 -5.14 17.73 -0.82
CA ARG A 246 -5.49 18.75 0.18
C ARG A 246 -4.62 18.64 1.43
N LEU A 247 -4.42 17.42 1.93
CA LEU A 247 -3.57 17.19 3.10
C LEU A 247 -2.11 17.54 2.80
N LEU A 248 -1.61 17.24 1.60
CA LEU A 248 -0.26 17.57 1.18
C LEU A 248 -0.06 19.09 1.08
N GLN A 249 -1.03 19.82 0.55
CA GLN A 249 -1.02 21.29 0.53
C GLN A 249 -1.02 21.88 1.95
N GLN A 250 -1.79 21.29 2.85
CA GLN A 250 -1.90 21.78 4.22
C GLN A 250 -0.67 21.44 5.08
N ARG A 251 -0.13 20.23 4.95
CA ARG A 251 0.87 19.66 5.87
C ARG A 251 2.25 19.44 5.24
N GLY A 252 2.40 19.65 3.93
CA GLY A 252 3.62 19.31 3.20
C GLY A 252 4.88 19.99 3.75
N THR A 253 4.80 21.25 4.16
CA THR A 253 5.94 21.96 4.75
C THR A 253 6.36 21.39 6.11
N GLY A 254 5.40 21.08 6.99
CA GLY A 254 5.70 20.43 8.28
C GLY A 254 6.22 19.00 8.12
N LEU A 255 5.76 18.31 7.07
CA LEU A 255 6.29 17.00 6.70
C LEU A 255 7.75 17.09 6.22
N LEU A 256 8.07 18.08 5.38
CA LEU A 256 9.44 18.35 4.95
C LEU A 256 10.35 18.70 6.14
N GLU A 257 9.89 19.57 7.04
CA GLU A 257 10.63 19.95 8.25
C GLU A 257 10.90 18.75 9.17
N ALA A 258 9.92 17.86 9.35
CA ALA A 258 10.10 16.61 10.09
C ALA A 258 11.13 15.69 9.43
N MET A 259 11.18 15.63 8.10
CA MET A 259 12.20 14.86 7.38
C MET A 259 13.59 15.49 7.48
N THR A 260 13.69 16.82 7.43
CA THR A 260 14.97 17.54 7.59
C THR A 260 15.53 17.41 9.01
N SER A 261 14.67 17.57 10.03
CA SER A 261 15.05 17.44 11.44
C SER A 261 15.18 15.99 11.91
N ARG A 262 14.66 15.03 11.12
CA ARG A 262 14.50 13.62 11.48
C ARG A 262 13.64 13.41 12.74
N ASP A 263 12.77 14.36 13.06
CA ASP A 263 11.90 14.34 14.23
C ASP A 263 10.42 14.37 13.83
N THR A 264 9.73 13.26 14.08
CA THR A 264 8.28 13.14 13.84
C THR A 264 7.44 13.90 14.88
N ALA A 265 8.03 14.34 15.99
CA ALA A 265 7.35 15.21 16.95
C ALA A 265 7.02 16.59 16.34
N ALA A 266 7.83 17.07 15.39
CA ALA A 266 7.59 18.33 14.67
C ALA A 266 6.24 18.34 13.94
N LEU A 267 5.80 17.21 13.39
CA LEU A 267 4.48 17.05 12.75
C LEU A 267 3.32 17.26 13.75
N ARG A 268 3.48 16.81 14.99
CA ARG A 268 2.47 16.97 16.06
C ARG A 268 2.40 18.42 16.54
N SER A 269 3.55 19.09 16.62
CA SER A 269 3.64 20.51 16.99
C SER A 269 3.00 21.42 15.95
N ALA A 270 3.30 21.20 14.66
CA ALA A 270 2.72 21.96 13.55
C ALA A 270 1.20 21.78 13.42
N ALA A 271 0.68 20.60 13.76
CA ALA A 271 -0.77 20.35 13.80
C ALA A 271 -1.47 21.10 14.93
N ARG A 272 -0.79 21.34 16.07
CA ARG A 272 -1.36 22.06 17.23
C ARG A 272 -1.38 23.57 17.06
N THR A 273 -0.36 24.16 16.43
CA THR A 273 -0.27 25.63 16.23
C THR A 273 -1.31 26.20 15.26
N ARG A 274 -1.96 25.36 14.44
CA ARG A 274 -3.11 25.74 13.60
C ARG A 274 -4.48 25.44 14.23
N GLY A 275 -4.54 25.02 15.49
CA GLY A 275 -5.79 25.00 16.25
C GLY A 275 -6.43 26.40 16.26
N PRO A 276 -7.77 26.50 16.28
CA PRO A 276 -8.48 27.75 16.05
C PRO A 276 -7.94 28.82 17.00
N LEU A 277 -7.27 29.81 16.42
CA LEU A 277 -6.99 31.09 17.07
C LEU A 277 -8.34 31.60 17.58
N THR A 278 -8.54 31.41 18.88
CA THR A 278 -9.21 32.33 19.79
C THR A 278 -10.15 33.28 19.08
N ARG A 279 -11.44 32.93 19.08
CA ARG A 279 -12.54 33.89 18.96
C ARG A 279 -12.15 35.09 19.85
N PRO A 280 -12.06 36.32 19.30
CA PRO A 280 -11.61 37.46 20.06
C PRO A 280 -12.53 37.58 21.27
N ARG A 281 -11.94 37.42 22.46
CA ARG A 281 -12.64 37.60 23.73
C ARG A 281 -13.02 39.06 23.73
N GLY A 282 -14.30 39.33 23.46
CA GLY A 282 -14.84 40.67 23.36
C GLY A 282 -14.33 41.52 24.51
N THR A 283 -13.63 42.58 24.16
CA THR A 283 -13.27 43.68 25.04
C THR A 283 -14.57 44.23 25.61
N ARG A 284 -14.94 43.77 26.80
CA ARG A 284 -16.02 44.34 27.60
C ARG A 284 -15.52 45.69 28.08
N SER A 285 -15.80 46.72 27.29
CA SER A 285 -15.64 48.12 27.65
C SER A 285 -16.59 48.44 28.81
N HIS A 286 -16.10 48.35 30.04
CA HIS A 286 -16.73 49.04 31.15
C HIS A 286 -16.29 50.51 31.13
N HIS A 287 -17.12 51.31 30.47
CA HIS A 287 -17.27 52.73 30.78
C HIS A 287 -17.91 52.85 32.18
N GLY A 288 -17.31 53.68 33.04
CA GLY A 288 -17.87 54.15 34.31
C GLY A 288 -16.79 54.99 35.01
N LEU A 289 -16.72 56.30 34.73
CA LEU A 289 -17.28 57.37 35.58
C LEU A 289 -16.66 57.29 36.99
N GLY A 290 -15.67 58.12 37.34
CA GLY A 290 -15.76 59.57 37.44
C GLY A 290 -16.05 59.93 38.90
N GLY A 291 -15.08 60.50 39.61
CA GLY A 291 -15.27 60.89 41.02
C GLY A 291 -13.98 61.33 41.72
N THR A 292 -13.53 62.54 41.41
CA THR A 292 -12.63 63.34 42.25
C THR A 292 -13.48 64.32 43.06
N SER A 293 -13.55 64.17 44.38
CA SER A 293 -13.59 65.23 45.42
C SER A 293 -13.67 64.60 46.80
#